data_AF-A0A6L3IIU9-F1
#
_entry.id   AF-A0A6L3IIU9-F1
#
_cell.length_a   1.000
_cell.length_b   1.000
_cell.length_c   1.000
_cell.angle_alpha   90.00
_cell.angle_beta   90.00
_cell.angle_gamma   90.00
#
_symmetry.space_group_name_H-M   'P 1'
#
loop_
_entity.id
_entity.type
_entity.pdbx_description
1 polymer ?
#
loop_
_entity_poly.entity_id
_entity_poly.type
_entity_poly.pdbx_seq_one_letter_code
_entity_poly.pdbx_strand_id
1 'polypeptide(L)' 'NMLDVAKERVFNTAKSISEISYELGFPYPQHFSRWFKKMAGCTPNEYRTAN' A
#
# COMPACT_ATOMS: atom_id res chain seq x y z
N ASN A 1 -0.88 11.80 -7.32
CA ASN A 1 -2.16 11.05 -7.24
C ASN A 1 -2.14 10.16 -5.98
N MET A 2 -3.28 9.70 -5.45
CA MET A 2 -3.34 8.84 -4.24
C MET A 2 -2.51 7.54 -4.40
N LEU A 3 -2.46 6.99 -5.61
CA LEU A 3 -1.64 5.81 -5.93
C LEU A 3 -0.14 6.08 -5.78
N ASP A 4 0.35 7.24 -6.20
CA ASP A 4 1.79 7.57 -6.13
C ASP A 4 2.26 7.65 -4.68
N VAL A 5 1.47 8.32 -3.83
CA VAL A 5 1.72 8.39 -2.38
C VAL A 5 1.73 7.00 -1.76
N ALA A 6 0.78 6.14 -2.13
CA ALA A 6 0.74 4.77 -1.64
C ALA A 6 1.97 3.96 -2.07
N LYS A 7 2.44 4.11 -3.31
CA LYS A 7 3.66 3.44 -3.80
C LYS A 7 4.89 3.90 -3.03
N GLU A 8 5.07 5.21 -2.84
CA GLU A 8 6.18 5.78 -2.05
C GLU A 8 6.19 5.23 -0.61
N ARG A 9 5.02 5.17 0.04
CA ARG A 9 4.90 4.65 1.40
C ARG A 9 5.14 3.15 1.49
N VAL A 10 4.65 2.36 0.53
CA VAL A 10 4.86 0.90 0.49
C VAL A 10 6.31 0.55 0.21
N PHE A 11 6.98 1.35 -0.62
CA PHE A 11 8.40 1.24 -0.91
C PHE A 11 9.26 1.53 0.33
N ASN A 12 8.87 2.48 1.17
CA ASN A 12 9.54 2.72 2.44
C ASN A 12 9.24 1.58 3.44
N THR A 13 10.26 0.78 3.76
CA THR A 13 10.14 -0.44 4.58
C THR A 13 10.01 -0.18 6.07
N ALA A 14 10.06 1.07 6.52
CA ALA A 14 9.96 1.41 7.94
C ALA A 14 8.59 1.08 8.57
N LYS A 15 7.52 0.96 7.77
CA LYS A 15 6.15 0.73 8.24
C LYS A 15 5.54 -0.54 7.67
N SER A 16 4.74 -1.22 8.47
CA SER A 16 3.91 -2.32 8.02
C SER A 16 2.85 -1.84 7.02
N ILE A 17 2.34 -2.75 6.19
CA ILE A 17 1.22 -2.46 5.28
C ILE A 17 -0.02 -1.98 6.05
N SER A 18 -0.22 -2.48 7.27
CA SER A 18 -1.31 -2.07 8.14
C SER A 18 -1.17 -0.61 8.59
N GLU A 19 0.02 -0.19 9.04
CA GLU A 19 0.26 1.21 9.43
C GLU A 19 0.08 2.16 8.24
N ILE A 20 0.62 1.79 7.07
CA ILE A 20 0.45 2.58 5.83
C ILE A 20 -1.03 2.70 5.46
N SER A 21 -1.80 1.60 5.60
CA SER A 21 -3.24 1.61 5.37
C SER A 21 -3.95 2.64 6.25
N TYR A 22 -3.68 2.63 7.56
CA TYR A 22 -4.31 3.56 8.49
C TYR A 22 -3.94 5.02 8.20
N GLU A 23 -2.67 5.28 7.87
CA GLU A 23 -2.21 6.64 7.52
C GLU A 23 -2.85 7.19 6.25
N LEU A 24 -3.21 6.32 5.31
CA LEU A 24 -3.89 6.68 4.06
C LEU A 24 -5.42 6.75 4.22
N GLY A 25 -5.94 6.61 5.44
CA GLY A 25 -7.36 6.74 5.74
C GLY A 25 -8.20 5.49 5.46
N PHE A 26 -7.56 4.33 5.26
CA PHE A 26 -8.30 3.07 5.14
C PHE A 26 -8.60 2.51 6.53
N PRO A 27 -9.88 2.28 6.88
CA PRO A 27 -10.26 1.75 8.19
C PRO A 27 -9.82 0.30 8.39
N TYR A 28 -9.51 -0.41 7.30
CA TYR A 28 -9.12 -1.81 7.33
C TYR A 28 -7.99 -2.08 6.32
N PRO A 29 -6.86 -2.68 6.74
CA PRO A 29 -5.72 -3.01 5.86
C PRO A 29 -6.07 -3.83 4.61
N GLN A 30 -7.06 -4.72 4.72
CA GLN A 30 -7.56 -5.50 3.59
C GLN A 30 -8.22 -4.65 2.50
N HIS A 31 -8.83 -3.51 2.85
CA HIS A 31 -9.40 -2.57 1.88
C HIS A 31 -8.30 -1.85 1.12
N PHE A 32 -7.25 -1.41 1.84
CA PHE A 32 -6.05 -0.84 1.23
C PHE A 32 -5.41 -1.84 0.26
N SER A 33 -5.17 -3.08 0.68
CA SER A 33 -4.53 -4.09 -0.17
C SER A 33 -5.33 -4.38 -1.45
N ARG A 34 -6.66 -4.44 -1.37
CA ARG A 34 -7.55 -4.61 -2.54
C ARG A 34 -7.52 -3.40 -3.46
N TRP A 35 -7.62 -2.20 -2.90
CA TRP A 35 -7.56 -0.95 -3.66
C TRP A 35 -6.19 -0.80 -4.35
N PHE A 36 -5.10 -1.01 -3.63
CA PHE A 36 -3.74 -0.93 -4.16
C PHE A 36 -3.55 -1.92 -5.31
N LYS A 37 -3.98 -3.18 -5.17
CA LYS A 37 -3.94 -4.16 -6.26
C LYS A 37 -4.72 -3.72 -7.50
N LYS A 38 -5.91 -3.17 -7.31
CA LYS A 38 -6.73 -2.65 -8.43
C LYS A 38 -6.04 -1.50 -9.16
N MET A 39 -5.29 -0.67 -8.45
CA MET A 39 -4.65 0.54 -8.99
C MET A 39 -3.23 0.31 -9.51
N ALA A 40 -2.44 -0.55 -8.86
CA ALA A 40 -1.04 -0.82 -9.16
C ALA A 40 -0.83 -2.10 -10.00
N GLY A 41 -1.81 -2.99 -10.06
CA GLY A 41 -1.71 -4.30 -10.73
C GLY A 41 -1.13 -5.42 -9.85
N CYS A 42 -0.57 -5.11 -8.68
CA CYS A 42 -0.03 -6.07 -7.72
C CYS A 42 -0.38 -5.66 -6.28
N THR A 43 -0.32 -6.59 -5.33
CA THR A 43 -0.54 -6.32 -3.91
C THR A 43 0.57 -5.44 -3.34
N PRO A 44 0.34 -4.74 -2.20
CA PRO A 44 1.38 -3.95 -1.55
C PRO A 44 2.62 -4.77 -1.18
N ASN A 45 2.45 -6.03 -0.75
CA ASN A 45 3.57 -6.91 -0.43
C ASN A 45 4.35 -7.34 -1.67
N GLU A 46 3.67 -7.70 -2.78
CA GLU A 46 4.34 -8.00 -4.05
C GLU A 46 5.14 -6.78 -4.55
N TYR A 47 4.56 -5.58 -4.46
CA TYR A 47 5.24 -4.33 -4.83
C TYR A 47 6.49 -4.07 -3.98
N ARG A 48 6.41 -4.37 -2.68
CA ARG A 48 7.51 -4.20 -1.73
C ARG A 48 8.65 -5.20 -1.97
N THR A 49 8.33 -6.47 -2.24
CA THR A 49 9.34 -7.53 -2.44
C THR A 49 10.00 -7.47 -3.82
N ALA A 50 9.37 -6.80 -4.80
CA ALA A 50 9.93 -6.65 -6.14
C ALA A 50 11.11 -5.67 -6.21
N ASN A 51 11.53 -5.06 -5.09
CA ASN A 51 12.68 -4.16 -4.96
C ASN A 51 13.46 -4.48 -3.69
#